data_AF-A0A0C9UFB5-F1
#
_entry.id   AF-A0A0C9UFB5-F1
#
_cell.length_a   1.000
_cell.length_b   1.000
_cell.length_c   1.000
_cell.angle_alpha   90.00
_cell.angle_beta   90.00
_cell.angle_gamma   90.00
#
_symmetry.space_group_name_H-M   'P 1'
#
loop_
_entity.id
_entity.type
_entity.pdbx_description
1 polymer ?
#
loop_
_entity_poly.entity_id
_entity_poly.type
_entity_poly.pdbx_seq_one_letter_code
_entity_poly.pdbx_strand_id
1 'polypeptide(L)'
;MTAINHILSSGISPSDIVITGDSAGGMLALQTISNILHTHQSIPSVKISTPFAGMLLLKPFVYRKHAKGYGTRHGGRTPESERNWIEPAKAPPEWWQGTEKVTKNVSIVYGDREVFKDGIVTFVDKFKEGVKGEKVDIQIVEEKDGIHIASVLEAGRGLEPSEVAKIMAGWVHEKITS
;
A
#
# COMPACT_ATOMS: atom_id res chain seq x y z
N MET A 1 4.07 13.76 0.93
CA MET A 1 4.50 13.94 2.35
C MET A 1 3.83 15.11 3.07
N THR A 2 3.48 16.21 2.40
CA THR A 2 2.83 17.39 3.03
C THR A 2 1.60 17.06 3.88
N ALA A 3 0.68 16.23 3.39
CA ALA A 3 -0.53 15.87 4.14
C ALA A 3 -0.21 15.15 5.46
N ILE A 4 0.72 14.20 5.44
CA ILE A 4 1.13 13.46 6.65
C ILE A 4 1.80 14.40 7.65
N ASN A 5 2.75 15.23 7.19
CA ASN A 5 3.38 16.23 8.07
C ASN A 5 2.36 17.20 8.67
N HIS A 6 1.32 17.58 7.91
CA HIS A 6 0.25 18.42 8.44
C HIS A 6 -0.53 17.72 9.57
N ILE A 7 -0.96 16.48 9.36
CA ILE A 7 -1.66 15.65 10.37
C ILE A 7 -0.80 15.45 11.63
N LEU A 8 0.50 15.15 11.46
CA LEU A 8 1.41 14.99 12.59
C LEU A 8 1.60 16.33 13.34
N SER A 9 1.68 17.44 12.61
CA SER A 9 1.82 18.77 13.21
C SER A 9 0.57 19.24 13.96
N SER A 10 -0.60 18.67 13.67
CA SER A 10 -1.82 18.93 14.44
C SER A 10 -1.91 18.13 15.74
N GLY A 11 -0.88 17.37 16.10
CA GLY A 11 -0.80 16.63 17.36
C GLY A 11 -1.39 15.22 17.32
N ILE A 12 -1.79 14.71 16.15
CA ILE A 12 -2.26 13.33 16.01
C ILE A 12 -1.03 12.41 16.06
N SER A 13 -1.07 11.41 16.94
CA SER A 13 0.02 10.43 17.07
C SER A 13 0.08 9.55 15.81
N PRO A 14 1.28 9.19 15.30
CA PRO A 14 1.38 8.20 14.23
C PRO A 14 0.65 6.89 14.57
N SER A 15 0.68 6.46 15.83
CA SER A 15 -0.01 5.26 16.32
C SER A 15 -1.53 5.26 16.12
N ASP A 16 -2.12 6.42 15.82
CA ASP A 16 -3.56 6.60 15.64
C ASP A 16 -3.93 6.79 14.16
N ILE A 17 -2.95 6.62 13.26
CA ILE A 17 -3.10 6.85 11.82
C ILE A 17 -2.96 5.52 11.06
N VAL A 18 -3.97 5.21 10.25
CA VAL A 18 -3.88 4.18 9.21
C VAL A 18 -3.63 4.87 7.87
N ILE A 19 -2.58 4.44 7.15
CA ILE A 19 -2.34 4.86 5.77
C ILE A 19 -3.12 3.91 4.85
N THR A 20 -3.99 4.44 4.00
CA THR A 20 -4.79 3.64 3.07
C THR A 20 -4.95 4.29 1.71
N GLY A 21 -5.28 3.48 0.71
CA GLY A 21 -5.66 3.95 -0.62
C GLY A 21 -5.96 2.79 -1.57
N ASP A 22 -6.80 3.08 -2.57
CA ASP A 22 -7.13 2.17 -3.66
C ASP A 22 -6.34 2.46 -4.93
N SER A 23 -6.05 1.44 -5.74
CA SER A 23 -5.47 1.64 -7.08
C SER A 23 -4.19 2.50 -7.04
N ALA A 24 -4.19 3.67 -7.69
CA ALA A 24 -3.12 4.66 -7.61
C ALA A 24 -2.93 5.26 -6.20
N GLY A 25 -3.98 5.37 -5.39
CA GLY A 25 -3.88 5.71 -3.97
C GLY A 25 -3.12 4.66 -3.17
N GLY A 26 -3.32 3.36 -3.47
CA GLY A 26 -2.53 2.28 -2.89
C GLY A 26 -1.04 2.35 -3.27
N MET A 27 -0.75 2.78 -4.49
CA MET A 27 0.62 3.09 -4.92
C MET A 27 1.22 4.26 -4.13
N LEU A 28 0.45 5.31 -3.86
CA LEU A 28 0.89 6.46 -3.06
C LEU A 28 1.15 6.07 -1.59
N ALA A 29 0.36 5.14 -1.04
CA ALA A 29 0.61 4.56 0.28
C ALA A 29 1.96 3.80 0.32
N LEU A 30 2.24 2.98 -0.70
CA LEU A 30 3.52 2.27 -0.83
C LEU A 30 4.70 3.24 -1.05
N GLN A 31 4.52 4.30 -1.83
CA GLN A 31 5.50 5.37 -1.99
C GLN A 31 5.77 6.10 -0.67
N THR A 32 4.76 6.26 0.17
CA THR A 32 4.91 6.88 1.49
C THR A 32 5.81 6.05 2.37
N ILE A 33 5.56 4.75 2.50
CA ILE A 33 6.45 3.85 3.26
C ILE A 33 7.85 3.83 2.65
N SER A 34 7.95 3.71 1.33
CA SER A 34 9.24 3.74 0.64
C SER A 34 10.03 5.02 0.93
N ASN A 35 9.37 6.18 1.02
CA ASN A 35 10.02 7.44 1.37
C ASN A 35 10.42 7.56 2.85
N ILE A 36 9.71 6.88 3.75
CA ILE A 36 10.08 6.85 5.17
C ILE A 36 11.29 5.93 5.38
N LEU A 37 11.32 4.78 4.71
CA LEU A 37 12.45 3.85 4.73
C LEU A 37 13.67 4.41 3.98
N HIS A 38 13.43 4.98 2.80
CA HIS A 38 14.43 5.47 1.86
C HIS A 38 14.06 6.90 1.46
N THR A 39 14.49 7.88 2.25
CA THR A 39 14.16 9.29 1.97
C THR A 39 14.70 9.72 0.62
N HIS A 40 13.79 10.06 -0.29
CA HIS A 40 14.13 10.64 -1.57
C HIS A 40 14.52 12.11 -1.41
N GLN A 41 15.64 12.54 -2.02
CA GLN A 41 16.22 13.88 -1.80
C GLN A 41 15.28 15.04 -2.16
N SER A 42 14.43 14.85 -3.17
CA SER A 42 13.47 15.86 -3.64
C SER A 42 12.13 15.86 -2.91
N ILE A 43 11.94 15.00 -1.90
CA ILE A 43 10.66 14.86 -1.18
C ILE A 43 10.89 15.21 0.29
N PRO A 44 10.03 16.05 0.91
CA PRO A 44 10.15 16.34 2.33
C PRO A 44 10.14 15.07 3.18
N SER A 45 11.12 14.94 4.06
CA SER A 45 11.18 13.83 5.02
C SER A 45 9.96 13.86 5.95
N VAL A 46 9.50 12.68 6.33
CA VAL A 46 8.49 12.48 7.37
C VAL A 46 9.19 11.79 8.53
N LYS A 47 9.18 12.44 9.68
CA LYS A 47 9.68 11.87 10.94
C LYS A 47 8.50 11.39 11.75
N ILE A 48 8.46 10.09 12.01
CA ILE A 48 7.48 9.46 12.87
C ILE A 48 8.13 9.14 14.22
N SER A 49 7.44 9.44 15.32
CA SER A 49 7.88 9.12 16.69
C SER A 49 7.55 7.68 17.09
N THR A 50 6.54 7.10 16.46
CA THR A 50 6.10 5.71 16.62
C THR A 50 5.71 5.15 15.25
N PRO A 51 5.63 3.81 15.08
CA PRO A 51 5.01 3.23 13.90
C PRO A 51 3.55 3.70 13.74
N PHE A 52 3.08 3.74 12.50
CA PHE A 52 1.67 3.93 12.18
C PHE A 52 0.81 2.78 12.71
N ALA A 53 -0.47 3.06 12.98
CA ALA A 53 -1.46 2.07 13.39
C ALA A 53 -1.52 0.90 12.41
N GLY A 54 -1.47 1.21 11.11
CA GLY A 54 -1.49 0.23 10.06
C GLY A 54 -1.34 0.81 8.66
N MET A 55 -1.16 -0.07 7.68
CA MET A 55 -1.34 0.22 6.27
C MET A 55 -2.38 -0.72 5.66
N LEU A 56 -3.40 -0.16 5.03
CA LEU A 56 -4.43 -0.91 4.31
C LEU A 56 -4.32 -0.60 2.81
N LEU A 57 -3.97 -1.59 2.00
CA LEU A 57 -3.79 -1.45 0.56
C LEU A 57 -4.95 -2.10 -0.19
N LEU A 58 -5.66 -1.32 -0.98
CA LEU A 58 -6.84 -1.78 -1.70
C LEU A 58 -6.52 -1.89 -3.19
N LYS A 59 -6.37 -3.12 -3.68
CA LYS A 59 -6.19 -3.42 -5.11
C LYS A 59 -5.09 -2.51 -5.72
N PRO A 60 -3.90 -2.41 -5.09
CA PRO A 60 -2.96 -1.32 -5.38
C PRO A 60 -2.34 -1.47 -6.78
N PHE A 61 -2.12 -0.33 -7.44
CA PHE A 61 -1.31 -0.30 -8.66
C PHE A 61 0.18 -0.43 -8.30
N VAL A 62 0.76 -1.61 -8.51
CA VAL A 62 2.13 -1.94 -8.06
C VAL A 62 3.17 -2.01 -9.17
N TYR A 63 2.75 -2.09 -10.43
CA TYR A 63 3.53 -1.85 -11.65
C TYR A 63 2.67 -2.17 -12.88
N ARG A 64 3.15 -1.82 -14.07
CA ARG A 64 2.57 -2.25 -15.36
C ARG A 64 3.45 -3.34 -15.98
N LYS A 65 2.93 -4.54 -16.20
CA LYS A 65 3.57 -5.52 -17.10
C LYS A 65 3.46 -4.97 -18.52
N HIS A 66 4.57 -4.70 -19.18
CA HIS A 66 4.53 -4.33 -20.59
C HIS A 66 4.01 -5.52 -21.39
N ALA A 67 2.86 -5.35 -22.06
CA ALA A 67 2.55 -6.20 -23.21
C ALA A 67 3.66 -5.96 -24.24
N LYS A 68 4.31 -7.03 -24.72
CA LYS A 68 5.24 -6.93 -25.85
C LYS A 68 4.54 -6.18 -26.99
N GLY A 69 5.12 -5.06 -27.43
CA GLY A 69 4.76 -4.47 -28.73
C GLY A 69 3.98 -3.16 -28.74
N TYR A 70 3.46 -2.65 -27.63
CA TYR A 70 2.88 -1.29 -27.62
C TYR A 70 3.35 -0.52 -26.41
N GLY A 71 4.32 0.36 -26.67
CA GLY A 71 4.55 1.51 -25.82
C GLY A 71 3.24 2.25 -25.65
N THR A 72 2.67 2.18 -24.44
CA THR A 72 1.93 3.33 -23.95
C THR A 72 2.86 4.54 -24.11
N ARG A 73 2.32 5.76 -24.23
CA ARG A 73 3.15 6.99 -24.23
C ARG A 73 4.06 7.16 -22.99
N HIS A 74 4.10 6.19 -22.08
CA HIS A 74 5.04 6.05 -20.96
C HIS A 74 5.87 4.75 -21.00
N GLY A 75 6.19 4.24 -22.19
CA GLY A 75 7.21 3.21 -22.42
C GLY A 75 8.66 3.65 -22.16
N GLY A 76 8.90 4.53 -21.20
CA GLY A 76 10.24 4.99 -20.84
C GLY A 76 10.20 6.35 -20.16
N ARG A 77 10.83 6.45 -18.97
CA ARG A 77 11.49 7.65 -18.40
C ARG A 77 11.77 7.58 -16.89
N THR A 78 11.21 6.64 -16.14
CA THR A 78 11.60 6.48 -14.71
C THR A 78 13.07 6.03 -14.65
N PRO A 79 13.99 6.88 -14.14
CA PRO A 79 15.38 6.49 -13.98
C PRO A 79 15.47 5.23 -13.12
N GLU A 80 16.48 4.41 -13.36
CA GLU A 80 16.68 3.19 -12.57
C GLU A 80 16.76 3.48 -11.06
N SER A 81 17.38 4.62 -10.71
CA SER A 81 17.43 5.14 -9.35
C SER A 81 16.06 5.39 -8.72
N GLU A 82 15.00 5.59 -9.50
CA GLU A 82 13.66 5.95 -9.00
C GLU A 82 12.68 4.79 -9.00
N ARG A 83 13.06 3.64 -9.57
CA ARG A 83 12.11 2.56 -9.86
C ARG A 83 11.49 1.96 -8.61
N ASN A 84 12.24 1.83 -7.52
CA ASN A 84 11.71 1.15 -6.33
C ASN A 84 10.57 1.94 -5.67
N TRP A 85 10.54 3.28 -5.82
CA TRP A 85 9.42 4.09 -5.35
C TRP A 85 8.19 3.97 -6.27
N ILE A 86 8.38 3.75 -7.57
CA ILE A 86 7.28 3.86 -8.57
C ILE A 86 6.78 2.48 -9.04
N GLU A 87 7.58 1.42 -8.89
CA GLU A 87 7.26 0.06 -9.30
C GLU A 87 7.42 -0.92 -8.12
N PRO A 88 6.58 -0.84 -7.06
CA PRO A 88 6.71 -1.66 -5.86
C PRO A 88 6.92 -3.16 -6.08
N ALA A 89 6.25 -3.78 -7.06
CA ALA A 89 6.46 -5.22 -7.29
C ALA A 89 7.78 -5.55 -7.98
N LYS A 90 8.47 -4.56 -8.57
CA LYS A 90 9.83 -4.74 -9.11
C LYS A 90 10.91 -4.42 -8.10
N ALA A 91 10.62 -3.62 -7.07
CA ALA A 91 11.53 -3.40 -5.95
C ALA A 91 12.01 -4.75 -5.38
N PRO A 92 13.29 -4.87 -5.01
CA PRO A 92 13.80 -6.11 -4.43
C PRO A 92 13.31 -6.27 -2.98
N PRO A 93 13.28 -7.49 -2.42
CA PRO A 93 12.80 -7.73 -1.06
C PRO A 93 13.44 -6.82 0.00
N GLU A 94 14.75 -6.62 -0.05
CA GLU A 94 15.49 -5.77 0.89
C GLU A 94 15.04 -4.30 0.91
N TRP A 95 14.33 -3.85 -0.13
CA TRP A 95 13.71 -2.53 -0.15
C TRP A 95 12.70 -2.34 0.98
N TRP A 96 12.05 -3.41 1.42
CA TRP A 96 11.00 -3.37 2.43
C TRP A 96 11.51 -3.62 3.85
N GLN A 97 12.83 -3.82 4.03
CA GLN A 97 13.42 -3.96 5.35
C GLN A 97 13.28 -2.66 6.18
N GLY A 98 13.04 -2.81 7.47
CA GLY A 98 12.74 -1.75 8.43
C GLY A 98 11.26 -1.38 8.49
N THR A 99 10.37 -2.09 7.78
CA THR A 99 8.94 -1.81 7.79
C THR A 99 8.35 -1.82 9.20
N GLU A 100 8.81 -2.69 10.10
CA GLU A 100 8.33 -2.71 11.50
C GLU A 100 8.50 -1.37 12.25
N LYS A 101 9.43 -0.51 11.79
CA LYS A 101 9.64 0.83 12.33
C LYS A 101 8.64 1.85 11.78
N VAL A 102 8.01 1.52 10.65
CA VAL A 102 7.02 2.36 9.95
C VAL A 102 5.60 1.93 10.27
N THR A 103 5.30 0.64 10.24
CA THR A 103 4.01 0.06 10.63
C THR A 103 4.20 -1.38 11.07
N LYS A 104 3.43 -1.82 12.06
CA LYS A 104 3.40 -3.22 12.49
C LYS A 104 2.26 -4.02 11.87
N ASN A 105 1.31 -3.35 11.21
CA ASN A 105 0.12 -3.99 10.67
C ASN A 105 -0.01 -3.61 9.19
N VAL A 106 -0.12 -4.61 8.31
CA VAL A 106 -0.34 -4.42 6.88
C VAL A 106 -1.46 -5.33 6.42
N SER A 107 -2.50 -4.76 5.81
CA SER A 107 -3.55 -5.52 5.13
C SER A 107 -3.53 -5.20 3.64
N ILE A 108 -3.57 -6.25 2.81
CA ILE A 108 -3.54 -6.15 1.35
C ILE A 108 -4.75 -6.88 0.82
N VAL A 109 -5.64 -6.12 0.21
CA VAL A 109 -6.90 -6.61 -0.36
C VAL A 109 -6.80 -6.59 -1.87
N TYR A 110 -7.09 -7.69 -2.54
CA TYR A 110 -7.11 -7.74 -4.01
C TYR A 110 -8.23 -8.62 -4.54
N GLY A 111 -8.58 -8.52 -5.83
CA GLY A 111 -9.64 -9.32 -6.45
C GLY A 111 -9.09 -10.46 -7.31
N ASP A 112 -9.76 -11.61 -7.36
CA ASP A 112 -9.32 -12.73 -8.20
C ASP A 112 -9.46 -12.48 -9.71
N ARG A 113 -10.35 -11.55 -10.10
CA ARG A 113 -10.65 -11.12 -11.48
C ARG A 113 -10.12 -9.73 -11.82
N GLU A 114 -9.28 -9.13 -10.96
CA GLU A 114 -8.76 -7.79 -11.23
C GLU A 114 -7.51 -7.79 -12.12
N VAL A 115 -7.31 -6.68 -12.83
CA VAL A 115 -6.19 -6.50 -13.77
C VAL A 115 -4.81 -6.48 -13.10
N PHE A 116 -4.73 -6.14 -11.80
CA PHE A 116 -3.48 -6.02 -11.07
C PHE A 116 -3.10 -7.25 -10.25
N LYS A 117 -3.93 -8.30 -10.23
CA LYS A 117 -3.75 -9.50 -9.40
C LYS A 117 -2.32 -10.05 -9.44
N ASP A 118 -1.84 -10.44 -10.61
CA ASP A 118 -0.50 -11.05 -10.76
C ASP A 118 0.60 -10.14 -10.19
N GLY A 119 0.43 -8.84 -10.37
CA GLY A 119 1.39 -7.88 -9.89
C GLY A 119 1.35 -7.71 -8.38
N ILE A 120 0.14 -7.68 -7.81
CA ILE A 120 -0.08 -7.61 -6.36
C ILE A 120 0.47 -8.87 -5.69
N VAL A 121 0.22 -10.06 -6.24
CA VAL A 121 0.78 -11.33 -5.74
C VAL A 121 2.32 -11.28 -5.76
N THR A 122 2.91 -10.83 -6.88
CA THR A 122 4.37 -10.65 -7.00
C THR A 122 4.91 -9.69 -5.93
N PHE A 123 4.20 -8.58 -5.68
CA PHE A 123 4.58 -7.63 -4.63
C PHE A 123 4.46 -8.26 -3.23
N VAL A 124 3.38 -8.96 -2.94
CA VAL A 124 3.13 -9.62 -1.64
C VAL A 124 4.26 -10.60 -1.31
N ASP A 125 4.69 -11.42 -2.28
CA ASP A 125 5.76 -12.39 -2.07
C ASP A 125 7.07 -11.70 -1.70
N LYS A 126 7.45 -10.68 -2.46
CA LYS A 126 8.68 -9.90 -2.19
C LYS A 126 8.60 -9.10 -0.89
N PHE A 127 7.44 -8.54 -0.58
CA PHE A 127 7.22 -7.79 0.65
C PHE A 127 7.38 -8.72 1.87
N LYS A 128 6.74 -9.89 1.84
CA LYS A 128 6.88 -10.93 2.87
C LYS A 128 8.32 -11.40 3.04
N GLU A 129 9.04 -11.57 1.94
CA GLU A 129 10.47 -11.91 1.97
C GLU A 129 11.30 -10.79 2.60
N GLY A 130 11.03 -9.54 2.23
CA GLY A 130 11.74 -8.36 2.70
C GLY A 130 11.61 -8.12 4.20
N VAL A 131 10.42 -8.31 4.75
CA VAL A 131 10.12 -8.12 6.18
C VAL A 131 10.30 -9.41 6.99
N LYS A 132 10.89 -10.46 6.40
CA LYS A 132 11.10 -11.73 7.10
C LYS A 132 11.99 -11.52 8.32
N GLY A 133 11.46 -11.85 9.50
CA GLY A 133 12.14 -11.67 10.79
C GLY A 133 11.77 -10.37 11.51
N GLU A 134 11.05 -9.47 10.86
CA GLU A 134 10.46 -8.29 11.49
C GLU A 134 9.10 -8.61 12.13
N LYS A 135 8.71 -7.80 13.12
CA LYS A 135 7.40 -7.94 13.77
C LYS A 135 6.32 -7.17 13.00
N VAL A 136 6.04 -7.63 11.78
CA VAL A 136 4.98 -7.11 10.92
C VAL A 136 3.89 -8.17 10.75
N ASP A 137 2.68 -7.87 11.21
CA ASP A 137 1.47 -8.65 10.93
C ASP A 137 0.96 -8.33 9.52
N ILE A 138 0.76 -9.37 8.71
CA ILE A 138 0.39 -9.25 7.30
C ILE A 138 -0.88 -10.04 7.04
N GLN A 139 -1.98 -9.31 6.80
CA GLN A 139 -3.24 -9.87 6.35
C GLN A 139 -3.35 -9.75 4.83
N ILE A 140 -3.65 -10.87 4.16
CA ILE A 140 -3.91 -10.90 2.72
C ILE A 140 -5.36 -11.34 2.51
N VAL A 141 -6.15 -10.54 1.80
CA VAL A 141 -7.57 -10.81 1.51
C VAL A 141 -7.76 -10.86 0.00
N GLU A 142 -8.05 -12.06 -0.53
CA GLU A 142 -8.45 -12.23 -1.93
C GLU A 142 -9.99 -12.26 -2.02
N GLU A 143 -10.56 -11.28 -2.71
CA GLU A 143 -11.98 -11.18 -2.99
C GLU A 143 -12.34 -12.08 -4.18
N LYS A 144 -13.12 -13.13 -3.90
CA LYS A 144 -13.67 -14.02 -4.93
C LYS A 144 -14.59 -13.26 -5.87
N ASP A 145 -14.43 -13.50 -7.17
CA ASP A 145 -15.08 -12.76 -8.26
C ASP A 145 -14.86 -11.23 -8.20
N GLY A 146 -13.88 -10.79 -7.40
CA GLY A 146 -13.61 -9.40 -7.09
C GLY A 146 -13.02 -8.66 -8.29
N ILE A 147 -13.68 -7.58 -8.68
CA ILE A 147 -13.18 -6.63 -9.69
C ILE A 147 -12.62 -5.37 -9.02
N HIS A 148 -11.87 -4.58 -9.78
CA HIS A 148 -10.86 -3.64 -9.28
C HIS A 148 -11.24 -2.66 -8.15
N ILE A 149 -12.45 -2.14 -8.02
CA ILE A 149 -12.82 -1.29 -6.85
C ILE A 149 -14.31 -1.44 -6.50
N ALA A 150 -14.95 -2.53 -6.93
CA ALA A 150 -16.40 -2.70 -6.78
C ALA A 150 -16.83 -2.62 -5.31
N SER A 151 -16.21 -3.40 -4.43
CA SER A 151 -16.53 -3.43 -3.00
C SER A 151 -16.47 -2.06 -2.31
N VAL A 152 -15.52 -1.20 -2.70
CA VAL A 152 -15.40 0.16 -2.16
C VAL A 152 -16.46 1.10 -2.75
N LEU A 153 -16.67 1.04 -4.07
CA LEU A 153 -17.63 1.90 -4.76
C LEU A 153 -19.08 1.59 -4.38
N GLU A 154 -19.41 0.32 -4.22
CA GLU A 154 -20.76 -0.14 -3.85
C GLU A 154 -21.11 0.32 -2.45
N ALA A 155 -20.23 0.07 -1.47
CA ALA A 155 -20.41 0.55 -0.11
C ALA A 155 -20.47 2.09 -0.04
N GLY A 156 -19.61 2.79 -0.77
CA GLY A 156 -19.61 4.26 -0.85
C GLY A 156 -20.88 4.85 -1.48
N ARG A 157 -21.61 4.06 -2.27
CA ARG A 157 -22.93 4.42 -2.84
C ARG A 157 -24.10 4.06 -1.92
N GLY A 158 -23.84 3.50 -0.75
CA GLY A 158 -24.86 3.09 0.21
C GLY A 158 -25.51 1.74 -0.13
N LEU A 159 -24.89 0.93 -0.99
CA LEU A 159 -25.29 -0.47 -1.16
C LEU A 159 -24.82 -1.29 0.04
N GLU A 160 -25.48 -2.44 0.26
CA GLU A 160 -25.10 -3.37 1.32
C GLU A 160 -23.60 -3.72 1.23
N PRO A 161 -22.81 -3.45 2.29
CA PRO A 161 -21.37 -3.71 2.24
C PRO A 161 -21.08 -5.18 2.01
N SER A 162 -20.21 -5.46 1.02
CA SER A 162 -19.69 -6.81 0.80
C SER A 162 -18.94 -7.32 2.04
N GLU A 163 -18.70 -8.62 2.11
CA GLU A 163 -17.90 -9.22 3.19
C GLU A 163 -16.51 -8.57 3.28
N VAL A 164 -15.88 -8.32 2.13
CA VAL A 164 -14.58 -7.64 2.06
C VAL A 164 -14.66 -6.21 2.56
N ALA A 165 -15.73 -5.46 2.26
CA ALA A 165 -15.95 -4.13 2.83
C ALA A 165 -16.04 -4.16 4.36
N LYS A 166 -16.72 -5.17 4.92
CA LYS A 166 -16.82 -5.38 6.37
C LYS A 166 -15.48 -5.75 7.00
N ILE A 167 -14.70 -6.63 6.34
CA ILE A 167 -13.34 -7.00 6.78
C ILE A 167 -12.44 -5.76 6.84
N MET A 168 -12.44 -4.93 5.80
CA MET A 168 -11.64 -3.70 5.75
C MET A 168 -12.01 -2.73 6.87
N ALA A 169 -13.31 -2.48 7.05
CA ALA A 169 -13.80 -1.57 8.11
C ALA A 169 -13.47 -2.10 9.51
N GLY A 170 -13.68 -3.39 9.74
CA GLY A 170 -13.34 -4.05 11.01
C GLY A 170 -11.85 -4.00 11.30
N TRP A 171 -11.00 -4.25 10.30
CA TRP A 171 -9.55 -4.18 10.44
C TRP A 171 -9.08 -2.77 10.80
N VAL A 172 -9.59 -1.73 10.12
CA VAL A 172 -9.25 -0.34 10.45
C VAL A 172 -9.69 0.01 11.87
N HIS A 173 -10.92 -0.35 12.25
CA HIS A 173 -11.43 -0.12 13.59
C HIS A 173 -10.54 -0.76 14.65
N GLU A 174 -10.21 -2.06 14.48
CA GLU A 174 -9.33 -2.79 15.38
C GLU A 174 -7.99 -2.05 15.57
N LYS A 175 -7.33 -1.62 14.49
CA LYS A 175 -5.97 -1.04 14.58
C LYS A 175 -5.92 0.36 15.19
N ILE A 176 -7.00 1.12 15.14
CA ILE A 176 -7.04 2.48 15.73
C ILE A 176 -7.65 2.51 17.13
N THR A 177 -8.27 1.42 17.60
CA THR A 177 -8.85 1.33 18.95
C THR A 177 -8.14 0.37 19.89
N SER A 178 -7.14 -0.37 19.40
CA SER A 178 -6.35 -1.35 20.16
C SER A 178 -5.25 -0.73 21.01
#